data_AF-A0A7C1K655-F1
#
_entry.id   AF-A0A7C1K655-F1
#
_cell.length_a   1.000
_cell.length_b   1.000
_cell.length_c   1.000
_cell.angle_alpha   90.00
_cell.angle_beta   90.00
_cell.angle_gamma   90.00
#
_symmetry.space_group_name_H-M   'P 1'
#
loop_
_entity.id
_entity.type
_entity.pdbx_description
1 polymer ?
#
loop_
_entity_poly.entity_id
_entity_poly.type
_entity_poly.pdbx_seq_one_letter_code
_entity_poly.pdbx_strand_id
1 'polypeptide(L)' 'MPEISRFLGIVIGMFYSEHGVPHFHAVYGEHEVSIEIEVSAPVI' A
#
# COMPACT_ATOMS: atom_id res chain seq x y z
N MET A 1 -4.65 1.48 8.56
CA MET A 1 -3.85 0.37 7.99
C MET A 1 -2.98 -0.23 9.08
N PRO A 2 -2.85 -1.56 9.24
CA PRO A 2 -1.61 -2.11 9.76
C PRO A 2 -0.41 -1.59 8.96
N GLU A 3 0.63 -1.15 9.67
CA GLU A 3 1.88 -0.66 9.09
C GLU A 3 2.73 -1.84 8.64
N ILE A 4 3.20 -1.79 7.38
CA ILE A 4 4.08 -2.80 6.78
C ILE A 4 5.54 -2.38 6.94
N SER A 5 5.83 -1.12 6.62
CA SER A 5 7.18 -0.56 6.70
C SER A 5 7.17 0.97 6.81
N ARG A 6 8.31 1.53 7.21
CA ARG A 6 8.53 2.98 7.31
C ARG A 6 9.96 3.35 6.99
N PHE A 7 10.14 4.36 6.15
CA PHE A 7 11.45 4.91 5.81
C PHE A 7 11.30 6.36 5.35
N LEU A 8 12.30 7.21 5.63
CA LEU A 8 12.31 8.63 5.24
C LEU A 8 11.05 9.43 5.65
N GLY A 9 10.37 9.01 6.73
CA GLY A 9 9.11 9.61 7.18
C GLY A 9 7.86 9.15 6.43
N ILE A 10 7.99 8.26 5.45
CA ILE A 10 6.89 7.67 4.69
C ILE A 10 6.39 6.42 5.41
N VAL A 11 5.09 6.33 5.66
CA VAL A 11 4.44 5.15 6.25
C VAL A 11 3.75 4.35 5.16
N ILE A 12 4.09 3.07 5.04
CA ILE A 12 3.48 2.15 4.08
C ILE A 12 2.55 1.20 4.83
N GLY A 13 1.30 1.09 4.40
CA GLY A 13 0.31 0.21 5.02
C GLY A 13 -0.75 -0.30 4.06
N MET A 14 -1.47 -1.34 4.46
CA MET A 14 -2.59 -1.92 3.70
C MET A 14 -3.76 -2.20 4.64
N PHE A 15 -5.00 -1.92 4.25
CA PHE A 15 -6.17 -2.33 5.05
C PHE A 15 -6.63 -3.74 4.64
N TYR A 16 -6.98 -4.55 5.65
CA TYR A 16 -7.47 -5.91 5.43
C TYR A 16 -8.92 -5.96 4.91
N SER A 17 -9.67 -4.86 5.03
CA SER A 17 -11.11 -4.79 4.78
C SER A 17 -11.50 -3.90 3.60
N GLU A 18 -10.53 -3.48 2.76
CA GLU A 18 -10.82 -2.68 1.58
C GLU A 18 -11.26 -3.55 0.38
N HIS A 19 -12.27 -3.06 -0.33
CA HIS A 19 -12.99 -3.79 -1.36
C HIS A 19 -12.35 -3.65 -2.75
N GLY A 20 -12.15 -4.78 -3.43
CA GLY A 20 -12.15 -4.86 -4.91
C GLY A 20 -10.79 -5.05 -5.59
N VAL A 21 -9.72 -4.42 -5.10
CA VAL A 21 -8.38 -4.51 -5.70
C VAL A 21 -7.27 -4.47 -4.64
N PRO A 22 -6.23 -5.31 -4.73
CA PRO A 22 -5.06 -5.20 -3.87
C PRO A 22 -4.36 -3.86 -4.09
N HIS A 23 -4.19 -3.08 -3.03
CA HIS A 23 -3.45 -1.83 -3.09
C HIS A 23 -2.77 -1.55 -1.75
N PHE A 24 -1.72 -0.74 -1.76
CA PHE A 24 -1.12 -0.22 -0.53
C PHE A 24 -1.21 1.31 -0.53
N HIS A 25 -1.14 1.86 0.66
CA HIS A 25 -1.15 3.29 0.89
C HIS A 25 0.22 3.77 1.34
N ALA A 26 0.63 4.93 0.86
CA ALA A 26 1.83 5.63 1.31
C ALA A 26 1.45 7.01 1.85
N VAL A 27 1.85 7.30 3.09
CA VAL A 27 1.50 8.53 3.79
C VAL A 27 2.77 9.31 4.17
N TYR A 28 2.79 10.62 3.89
CA TYR A 28 3.85 11.56 4.29
C TYR A 28 3.24 12.90 4.76
N GLY A 29 3.24 13.12 6.08
CA GLY A 29 2.52 14.24 6.68
C GLY A 29 1.03 14.14 6.36
N GLU A 30 0.49 15.18 5.73
CA GLU A 30 -0.93 15.25 5.31
C GLU A 30 -1.17 14.66 3.90
N HIS A 31 -0.13 14.16 3.23
CA HIS A 31 -0.26 13.61 1.88
C HIS A 31 -0.44 12.09 1.94
N GLU A 32 -1.37 11.57 1.14
CA GLU A 32 -1.67 10.15 1.02
C GLU A 32 -1.84 9.77 -0.45
N VAL A 33 -1.33 8.61 -0.83
CA VAL A 33 -1.55 7.99 -2.13
C VAL A 33 -1.87 6.51 -1.97
N SER A 34 -2.81 6.03 -2.77
CA SER A 34 -3.13 4.60 -2.91
C SER A 34 -2.54 4.09 -4.23
N ILE A 35 -1.80 2.98 -4.16
CA ILE A 35 -1.14 2.34 -5.29
C ILE A 35 -1.72 0.95 -5.46
N GLU A 36 -2.38 0.71 -6.59
CA GLU A 36 -2.82 -0.62 -7.01
C GLU A 36 -1.62 -1.53 -7.25
N ILE A 37 -1.71 -2.76 -6.76
CA ILE A 37 -0.72 -3.80 -7.00
C ILE A 37 -1.15 -4.60 -8.23
N GLU A 38 -0.52 -4.33 -9.37
CA GLU A 38 -0.68 -5.16 -10.55
C GLU A 38 0.06 -6.49 -10.35
N VAL A 39 -0.69 -7.59 -10.37
CA VAL A 39 -0.11 -8.93 -10.36
C VAL A 39 0.13 -9.36 -11.80
N SER A 40 1.37 -9.26 -12.26
CA SER A 40 1.78 -9.90 -13.52
C SER A 40 1.81 -11.44 -13.34
N ALA A 41 1.60 -12.16 -14.44
CA ALA A 41 1.54 -13.62 -14.39
C ALA A 41 2.80 -14.21 -13.75
N PRO A 42 2.67 -15.21 -12.86
CA PRO A 42 3.82 -15.80 -12.19
C PRO A 42 4.79 -16.38 -13.23
N VAL A 43 6.04 -15.94 -13.17
CA VAL A 43 7.15 -16.58 -13.88
C VAL A 43 7.52 -17.81 -13.06
N ILE A 44 6.93 -18.94 -13.43
CA ILE A 44 7.26 -20.29 -12.92
C ILE A 44 8.33 -20.96 -13.79
#